data_AF-A0A366LEX2-F1
#
_entry.id   AF-A0A366LEX2-F1
#
_cell.length_a   1.000
_cell.length_b   1.000
_cell.length_c   1.000
_cell.angle_alpha   90.00
_cell.angle_beta   90.00
_cell.angle_gamma   90.00
#
_symmetry.space_group_name_H-M   'P 1'
#
loop_
_entity.id
_entity.type
_entity.pdbx_description
1 polymer ?
#
loop_
_entity_poly.entity_id
_entity_poly.type
_entity_poly.pdbx_seq_one_letter_code
_entity_poly.pdbx_strand_id
1 'polypeptide(L)'
;MTTKDKKNSVRLIQKWVSDHPFAFVLGAATGLGLTLGILYLAKRRKFAFNKTASQMLPNLNMERYVFDIPGKDNNKQVIVEGSGECYSVKLNGKFLGTMWQDQENGMQWQTHDKDLQHYLADIAAAFSGAFSRNGYPAILKGTYPQIIQTEWKTDETLEVIISEETEMEVFTTFLEDEAPNLVDFEEHLDLIIKKAGNPYFKIIGIN
;
A
#
# COMPACT_ATOMS: atom_id res chain seq x y z
N MET A 1 40.02 19.74 21.84
CA MET A 1 39.39 21.01 22.26
C MET A 1 39.25 20.98 23.77
N THR A 2 40.02 21.79 24.49
CA THR A 2 40.14 21.67 25.96
C THR A 2 38.98 22.41 26.65
N THR A 3 38.65 22.03 27.88
CA THR A 3 37.62 22.72 28.68
C THR A 3 37.91 24.20 28.91
N LYS A 4 39.18 24.62 28.73
CA LYS A 4 39.64 26.01 28.80
C LYS A 4 39.22 26.82 27.57
N ASP A 5 39.19 26.21 26.39
CA ASP A 5 38.80 26.88 25.13
C ASP A 5 37.31 27.24 25.10
N LYS A 6 36.45 26.37 25.66
CA LYS A 6 35.00 26.63 25.76
C LYS A 6 34.66 27.82 26.67
N LYS A 7 35.45 28.07 27.72
CA LYS A 7 35.20 29.20 28.64
C LYS A 7 35.55 30.55 28.01
N ASN A 8 36.55 30.59 27.13
CA ASN A 8 36.94 31.81 26.45
C ASN A 8 35.96 32.22 25.34
N SER A 9 35.40 31.27 24.59
CA SER A 9 34.41 31.58 23.55
C SER A 9 33.11 32.15 24.11
N VAL A 10 32.61 31.62 25.23
CA VAL A 10 31.38 32.12 25.88
C VAL A 10 31.54 33.57 26.34
N ARG A 11 32.69 33.94 26.92
CA ARG A 11 32.96 35.32 27.37
C ARG A 11 33.04 36.31 26.20
N LEU A 12 33.62 35.90 25.07
CA LEU A 12 33.69 36.73 23.87
C LEU A 12 32.31 36.98 23.26
N ILE A 13 31.45 35.96 23.21
CA ILE A 13 30.07 36.10 22.73
C ILE A 13 29.28 37.03 23.65
N GLN A 14 29.41 36.88 24.97
CA GLN A 14 28.68 37.71 25.93
C GLN A 14 29.06 39.19 25.84
N LYS A 15 30.36 39.49 25.71
CA LYS A 15 30.83 40.87 25.52
C LYS A 15 30.37 41.46 24.18
N TRP A 16 30.39 40.66 23.12
CA TRP A 16 29.94 41.11 21.82
C TRP A 16 28.42 41.42 21.80
N VAL A 17 27.61 40.58 22.46
CA VAL A 17 26.16 40.77 22.60
C VAL A 17 25.82 42.03 23.41
N SER A 18 26.59 42.35 24.46
CA SER A 18 26.36 43.59 25.23
C SER A 18 26.66 44.85 24.42
N ASP A 19 27.65 44.80 23.53
CA ASP A 19 28.08 45.96 22.76
C ASP A 19 27.17 46.23 21.54
N HIS A 20 26.40 45.23 21.10
CA HIS A 20 25.58 45.31 19.87
C HIS A 20 24.14 44.79 20.06
N PRO A 21 23.34 45.37 20.98
CA PRO A 21 21.99 44.90 21.26
C PRO A 21 21.08 44.93 20.02
N PHE A 22 21.27 45.91 19.14
CA PHE A 22 20.51 46.03 17.89
C PHE A 22 20.82 44.90 16.90
N ALA A 23 22.09 44.49 16.76
CA ALA A 23 22.48 43.41 15.86
C ALA A 23 21.88 42.07 16.30
N PHE A 24 21.76 41.86 17.62
CA PHE A 24 21.13 40.66 18.17
C PHE A 24 19.62 40.61 17.86
N VAL A 25 18.90 41.71 18.03
CA VAL A 25 17.46 41.79 17.71
C VAL A 25 17.20 41.58 16.22
N LEU A 26 18.04 42.16 15.35
CA LEU A 26 17.94 42.01 13.90
C LEU A 26 18.24 40.55 13.47
N GLY A 27 19.24 39.92 14.08
CA GLY A 27 19.56 38.50 13.86
C GLY A 27 18.45 37.54 14.31
N ALA A 28 17.83 37.81 15.47
CA ALA A 28 16.72 37.00 15.96
C ALA A 28 15.47 37.11 15.07
N ALA A 29 15.13 38.33 14.62
CA ALA A 29 13.97 38.56 13.74
C ALA A 29 14.13 37.87 12.38
N THR A 30 15.33 37.93 11.80
CA THR A 30 15.65 37.27 10.51
C THR A 30 15.63 35.74 10.61
N GLY A 31 16.16 35.17 11.71
CA GLY A 31 16.13 33.73 11.96
C GLY A 31 14.70 33.15 12.12
N LEU A 32 13.82 33.86 12.81
CA LEU A 32 12.41 33.46 12.96
C LEU A 32 11.63 33.57 11.64
N GLY A 33 11.89 34.61 10.84
CA GLY A 33 11.25 34.77 9.52
C GLY A 33 11.59 33.64 8.55
N LEU A 34 12.87 33.22 8.49
CA LEU A 34 13.31 32.12 7.62
C LEU A 34 12.73 30.77 8.03
N THR A 35 12.67 30.47 9.34
CA THR A 35 12.09 29.20 9.82
C THR A 35 10.59 29.12 9.55
N LEU A 36 9.83 30.20 9.76
CA LEU A 36 8.42 30.28 9.40
C LEU A 36 8.19 30.18 7.89
N GLY A 37 9.05 30.82 7.08
CA GLY A 37 9.01 30.72 5.61
C GLY A 37 9.24 29.29 5.10
N ILE A 38 10.21 28.57 5.67
CA ILE A 38 10.49 27.17 5.34
C ILE A 38 9.31 26.27 5.73
N LEU A 39 8.74 26.45 6.93
CA LEU A 39 7.56 25.69 7.36
C LEU A 39 6.33 25.97 6.48
N TYR A 40 6.11 27.22 6.08
CA TYR A 40 5.02 27.59 5.16
C TYR A 40 5.20 26.96 3.77
N LEU A 41 6.41 26.98 3.22
CA LEU A 41 6.74 26.33 1.94
C LEU A 41 6.62 24.81 2.02
N ALA A 42 7.04 24.18 3.13
CA ALA A 42 6.88 22.75 3.36
C ALA A 42 5.40 22.35 3.46
N LYS A 43 4.57 23.16 4.13
CA LYS A 43 3.12 22.97 4.20
C LYS A 43 2.44 23.12 2.83
N ARG A 44 2.88 24.09 2.01
CA ARG A 44 2.39 24.23 0.61
C ARG A 44 2.80 23.07 -0.28
N ARG A 45 4.03 22.54 -0.15
CA ARG A 45 4.47 21.36 -0.93
C ARG A 45 3.65 20.12 -0.62
N LYS A 46 3.21 19.91 0.63
CA LYS A 46 2.30 18.80 0.96
C LYS A 46 0.90 18.93 0.31
N PHE A 47 0.49 20.15 -0.06
CA PHE A 47 -0.79 20.38 -0.74
C PHE A 47 -0.67 20.31 -2.28
N ALA A 48 0.53 20.50 -2.83
CA ALA A 48 0.77 20.50 -4.27
C ALA A 48 1.27 19.16 -4.84
N PHE A 49 1.61 18.17 -4.01
CA PHE A 49 2.12 16.87 -4.44
C PHE A 49 1.11 15.70 -4.39
N ASN A 50 -0.17 15.98 -4.12
CA ASN A 50 -1.26 14.99 -4.18
C ASN A 50 -2.32 15.33 -5.24
N LYS A 51 -1.92 16.01 -6.32
CA LYS A 51 -2.68 16.02 -7.56
C LYS A 51 -1.79 15.55 -8.69
N THR A 52 -1.35 14.29 -8.60
CA THR A 52 -1.36 13.49 -9.83
C THR A 52 -2.80 13.58 -10.31
N ALA A 53 -3.02 14.18 -11.47
CA ALA A 53 -4.28 14.03 -12.16
C ALA A 53 -4.49 12.52 -12.29
N SER A 54 -5.30 11.94 -11.39
CA SER A 54 -6.10 10.79 -11.74
C SER A 54 -6.91 11.29 -12.91
N GLN A 55 -6.39 11.07 -14.11
CA GLN A 55 -7.22 10.97 -15.29
C GLN A 55 -8.39 10.11 -14.82
N MET A 56 -9.60 10.64 -14.95
CA MET A 56 -10.81 9.83 -14.89
C MET A 56 -10.70 8.83 -16.04
N LEU A 57 -9.87 7.82 -15.85
CA LEU A 57 -10.01 6.56 -16.53
C LEU A 57 -11.39 6.06 -16.11
N PRO A 58 -12.21 5.60 -17.06
CA PRO A 58 -13.45 4.93 -16.72
C PRO A 58 -13.13 3.93 -15.61
N ASN A 59 -13.94 3.96 -14.53
CA ASN A 59 -13.82 3.06 -13.39
C ASN A 59 -14.18 1.63 -13.83
N LEU A 60 -13.40 1.07 -14.75
CA LEU A 60 -13.27 -0.35 -14.89
C LEU A 60 -12.59 -0.78 -13.60
N ASN A 61 -13.24 -1.66 -12.85
CA ASN A 61 -12.61 -2.44 -11.79
C ASN A 61 -11.42 -3.20 -12.41
N MET A 62 -10.28 -2.53 -12.54
CA MET A 62 -9.04 -3.15 -12.97
C MET A 62 -8.42 -3.74 -11.72
N GLU A 63 -8.53 -5.05 -11.59
CA GLU A 63 -7.87 -5.78 -10.52
C GLU A 63 -6.37 -5.63 -10.70
N ARG A 64 -5.69 -5.11 -9.68
CA ARG A 64 -4.24 -4.85 -9.73
C ARG A 64 -3.54 -5.63 -8.63
N TYR A 65 -2.63 -6.49 -9.05
CA TYR A 65 -1.84 -7.36 -8.19
C TYR A 65 -0.39 -6.93 -8.24
N VAL A 66 0.26 -6.89 -7.07
CA VAL A 66 1.67 -6.52 -6.93
C VAL A 66 2.37 -7.53 -6.06
N PHE A 67 3.42 -8.16 -6.59
CA PHE A 67 4.21 -9.18 -5.89
C PHE A 67 5.66 -9.18 -6.39
N ASP A 68 6.56 -9.82 -5.66
CA ASP A 68 7.97 -9.94 -6.04
C ASP A 68 8.27 -11.36 -6.52
N ILE A 69 9.07 -11.49 -7.58
CA ILE A 69 9.61 -12.76 -8.07
C ILE A 69 11.14 -12.81 -7.89
N PRO A 70 11.74 -13.99 -7.65
CA PRO A 70 13.19 -14.12 -7.53
C PRO A 70 13.88 -13.81 -8.86
N GLY A 71 14.95 -13.01 -8.81
CA GLY A 71 15.81 -12.72 -9.96
C GLY A 71 17.26 -13.08 -9.68
N LYS A 72 18.08 -13.22 -10.74
CA LYS A 72 19.50 -13.58 -10.61
C LYS A 72 20.30 -12.62 -9.72
N ASP A 73 20.00 -11.32 -9.81
CA ASP A 73 20.75 -10.27 -9.10
C ASP A 73 19.99 -9.69 -7.90
N ASN A 74 18.66 -9.62 -7.98
CA ASN A 74 17.74 -9.10 -6.95
C ASN A 74 16.32 -9.58 -7.23
N ASN A 75 15.44 -9.52 -6.23
CA ASN A 75 14.00 -9.67 -6.41
C ASN A 75 13.48 -8.61 -7.38
N LYS A 76 12.53 -8.99 -8.23
CA LYS A 76 11.91 -8.11 -9.21
C LYS A 76 10.44 -7.94 -8.88
N GLN A 77 9.97 -6.70 -8.84
CA GLN A 77 8.57 -6.39 -8.61
C GLN A 77 7.78 -6.62 -9.89
N VAL A 78 6.70 -7.40 -9.79
CA VAL A 78 5.73 -7.65 -10.84
C VAL A 78 4.45 -6.91 -10.49
N ILE A 79 3.88 -6.24 -11.48
CA ILE A 79 2.55 -5.64 -11.42
C ILE A 79 1.72 -6.31 -12.50
N VAL A 80 0.61 -6.93 -12.11
CA VAL A 80 -0.37 -7.53 -13.01
C VAL A 80 -1.66 -6.73 -12.91
N GLU A 81 -2.15 -6.21 -14.03
CA GLU A 81 -3.39 -5.42 -14.09
C GLU A 81 -4.37 -6.12 -15.03
N GLY A 82 -5.53 -6.53 -14.51
CA GLY A 82 -6.59 -7.25 -15.21
C GLY A 82 -7.57 -6.33 -15.94
N SER A 83 -8.00 -6.77 -17.12
CA SER A 83 -9.07 -6.16 -17.92
C SER A 83 -9.84 -7.26 -18.65
N GLY A 84 -10.87 -7.80 -17.99
CA GLY A 84 -11.59 -8.98 -18.47
C GLY A 84 -10.72 -10.23 -18.34
N GLU A 85 -10.64 -11.05 -19.37
CA GLU A 85 -9.86 -12.31 -19.38
C GLU A 85 -8.35 -12.11 -19.67
N CYS A 86 -7.93 -10.85 -19.90
CA CYS A 86 -6.56 -10.49 -20.23
C CYS A 86 -5.91 -9.69 -19.11
N TYR A 87 -4.65 -10.02 -18.82
CA TYR A 87 -3.85 -9.40 -17.77
C TYR A 87 -2.59 -8.78 -18.38
N SER A 88 -2.39 -7.50 -18.13
CA SER A 88 -1.17 -6.80 -18.51
C SER A 88 -0.10 -6.95 -17.44
N VAL A 89 1.13 -7.25 -17.85
CA VAL A 89 2.22 -7.55 -16.93
C VAL A 89 3.36 -6.53 -17.07
N LYS A 90 3.76 -5.95 -15.94
CA LYS A 90 4.89 -5.03 -15.84
C LYS A 90 5.92 -5.58 -14.85
N LEU A 91 7.19 -5.62 -15.24
CA LEU A 91 8.31 -6.03 -14.40
C LEU A 91 9.21 -4.81 -14.11
N ASN A 92 9.34 -4.45 -12.84
CA ASN A 92 10.01 -3.22 -12.39
C ASN A 92 9.51 -1.97 -13.15
N GLY A 93 8.20 -1.88 -13.36
CA GLY A 93 7.55 -0.79 -14.09
C GLY A 93 7.65 -0.85 -15.62
N LYS A 94 8.45 -1.75 -16.20
CA LYS A 94 8.52 -1.97 -17.65
C LYS A 94 7.45 -2.97 -18.08
N PHE A 95 6.60 -2.59 -19.01
CA PHE A 95 5.63 -3.50 -19.64
C PHE A 95 6.36 -4.64 -20.38
N LEU A 96 5.98 -5.88 -20.08
CA LEU A 96 6.53 -7.09 -20.71
C LEU A 96 5.60 -7.72 -21.74
N GLY A 97 4.28 -7.55 -21.56
CA GLY A 97 3.29 -8.20 -22.42
C GLY A 97 1.95 -8.40 -21.72
N THR A 98 1.08 -9.15 -22.38
CA THR A 98 -0.18 -9.62 -21.81
C THR A 98 -0.19 -11.13 -21.64
N MET A 99 -0.93 -11.61 -20.65
CA MET A 99 -1.22 -13.02 -20.46
C MET A 99 -2.72 -13.24 -20.25
N TRP A 100 -3.20 -14.43 -20.58
CA TRP A 100 -4.56 -14.87 -20.35
C TRP A 100 -4.55 -16.33 -19.91
N GLN A 101 -5.62 -16.76 -19.28
CA GLN A 101 -5.79 -18.15 -18.87
C GLN A 101 -6.37 -18.96 -20.03
N ASP A 102 -5.85 -20.16 -20.23
CA ASP A 102 -6.35 -21.09 -21.24
C ASP A 102 -7.51 -21.92 -20.69
N GLN A 103 -8.74 -21.56 -21.08
CA GLN A 103 -9.96 -22.22 -20.62
C GLN A 103 -10.01 -23.71 -20.98
N GLU A 104 -9.38 -24.15 -22.08
CA GLU A 104 -9.41 -25.54 -22.52
C GLU A 104 -8.42 -26.42 -21.75
N ASN A 105 -7.30 -25.85 -21.30
CA ASN A 105 -6.21 -26.56 -20.61
C ASN A 105 -6.12 -26.23 -19.10
N GLY A 106 -7.14 -25.62 -18.52
CA GLY A 106 -7.27 -25.37 -17.08
C GLY A 106 -6.51 -24.13 -16.58
N MET A 107 -5.85 -24.24 -15.42
CA MET A 107 -5.11 -23.13 -14.77
C MET A 107 -3.79 -22.73 -15.48
N GLN A 108 -3.67 -23.03 -16.78
CA GLN A 108 -2.47 -22.69 -17.55
C GLN A 108 -2.57 -21.26 -18.10
N TRP A 109 -1.48 -20.52 -17.96
CA TRP A 109 -1.36 -19.16 -18.47
C TRP A 109 -0.64 -19.16 -19.81
N GLN A 110 -1.14 -18.37 -20.77
CA GLN A 110 -0.55 -18.20 -22.10
C GLN A 110 -0.16 -16.74 -22.36
N THR A 111 0.80 -16.54 -23.26
CA THR A 111 1.20 -15.22 -23.78
C THR A 111 1.73 -15.35 -25.21
N HIS A 112 1.57 -14.31 -26.02
CA HIS A 112 2.26 -14.18 -27.31
C HIS A 112 3.52 -13.32 -27.23
N ASP A 113 3.75 -12.65 -26.10
CA ASP A 113 4.87 -11.74 -25.92
C ASP A 113 6.14 -12.49 -25.50
N LYS A 114 7.13 -12.51 -26.39
CA LYS A 114 8.41 -13.21 -26.17
C LYS A 114 9.13 -12.77 -24.89
N ASP A 115 9.05 -11.47 -24.57
CA ASP A 115 9.67 -10.90 -23.37
C ASP A 115 9.04 -11.44 -22.07
N LEU A 116 7.72 -11.68 -22.08
CA LEU A 116 6.98 -12.24 -20.95
C LEU A 116 7.16 -13.76 -20.84
N GLN A 117 7.31 -14.47 -21.95
CA GLN A 117 7.40 -15.93 -22.01
C GLN A 117 8.48 -16.51 -21.10
N HIS A 118 9.60 -15.81 -20.92
CA HIS A 118 10.69 -16.20 -20.02
C HIS A 118 10.35 -16.15 -18.54
N TYR A 119 9.34 -15.36 -18.15
CA TYR A 119 8.92 -15.17 -16.76
C TYR A 119 7.54 -15.79 -16.49
N LEU A 120 6.85 -16.25 -17.53
CA LEU A 120 5.45 -16.65 -17.45
C LEU A 120 5.20 -17.71 -16.37
N ALA A 121 6.08 -18.70 -16.23
CA ALA A 121 5.92 -19.74 -15.22
C ALA A 121 6.06 -19.20 -13.78
N ASP A 122 7.08 -18.38 -13.51
CA ASP A 122 7.29 -17.78 -12.18
C ASP A 122 6.18 -16.80 -11.82
N ILE A 123 5.74 -16.00 -12.81
CA ILE A 123 4.64 -15.05 -12.66
C ILE A 123 3.35 -15.81 -12.45
N ALA A 124 3.05 -16.85 -13.23
CA ALA A 124 1.86 -17.69 -13.07
C ALA A 124 1.84 -18.33 -11.68
N ALA A 125 2.95 -18.90 -11.21
CA ALA A 125 3.02 -19.49 -9.88
C ALA A 125 2.78 -18.45 -8.76
N ALA A 126 3.42 -17.29 -8.86
CA ALA A 126 3.23 -16.20 -7.90
C ALA A 126 1.83 -15.58 -7.99
N PHE A 127 1.25 -15.50 -9.18
CA PHE A 127 -0.06 -14.95 -9.46
C PHE A 127 -1.17 -15.88 -8.99
N SER A 128 -1.08 -17.18 -9.28
CA SER A 128 -1.91 -18.20 -8.65
C SER A 128 -1.77 -18.18 -7.12
N GLY A 129 -0.57 -17.89 -6.60
CA GLY A 129 -0.36 -17.59 -5.18
C GLY A 129 -1.07 -16.31 -4.69
N ALA A 130 -1.23 -15.30 -5.54
CA ALA A 130 -1.98 -14.08 -5.21
C ALA A 130 -3.50 -14.28 -5.26
N PHE A 131 -4.01 -15.24 -6.06
CA PHE A 131 -5.39 -15.73 -5.95
C PHE A 131 -5.56 -16.81 -4.91
N SER A 132 -4.47 -17.34 -4.37
CA SER A 132 -4.53 -18.24 -3.23
C SER A 132 -4.95 -17.49 -1.99
N ARG A 133 -5.25 -18.26 -0.96
CA ARG A 133 -5.35 -17.85 0.44
C ARG A 133 -4.48 -16.65 0.83
N ASN A 134 -3.22 -16.59 0.41
CA ASN A 134 -2.30 -15.54 0.82
C ASN A 134 -2.66 -14.14 0.28
N GLY A 135 -3.27 -14.05 -0.90
CA GLY A 135 -3.66 -12.77 -1.49
C GLY A 135 -5.10 -12.37 -1.22
N TYR A 136 -5.94 -13.29 -0.75
CA TYR A 136 -7.33 -12.98 -0.39
C TYR A 136 -7.50 -11.79 0.58
N PRO A 137 -6.70 -11.64 1.65
CA PRO A 137 -6.80 -10.46 2.52
C PRO A 137 -6.56 -9.14 1.79
N ALA A 138 -5.71 -9.14 0.76
CA ALA A 138 -5.43 -7.95 -0.05
C ALA A 138 -6.58 -7.66 -1.02
N ILE A 139 -7.17 -8.72 -1.63
CA ILE A 139 -8.36 -8.61 -2.48
C ILE A 139 -9.52 -8.02 -1.67
N LEU A 140 -9.85 -8.61 -0.51
CA LEU A 140 -10.88 -8.10 0.39
C LEU A 140 -10.66 -6.61 0.71
N LYS A 141 -9.46 -6.23 1.12
CA LYS A 141 -9.15 -4.84 1.47
C LYS A 141 -9.24 -3.88 0.26
N GLY A 142 -8.94 -4.37 -0.94
CA GLY A 142 -9.08 -3.60 -2.18
C GLY A 142 -10.54 -3.40 -2.60
N THR A 143 -11.36 -4.44 -2.45
CA THR A 143 -12.79 -4.43 -2.82
C THR A 143 -13.63 -3.67 -1.81
N TYR A 144 -13.35 -3.81 -0.51
CA TYR A 144 -14.16 -3.26 0.57
C TYR A 144 -13.39 -2.19 1.36
N PRO A 145 -13.60 -0.89 1.08
CA PRO A 145 -12.90 0.19 1.77
C PRO A 145 -13.23 0.29 3.27
N GLN A 146 -14.30 -0.35 3.73
CA GLN A 146 -14.68 -0.47 5.13
C GLN A 146 -13.67 -1.31 5.93
N ILE A 147 -12.90 -2.18 5.27
CA ILE A 147 -11.89 -3.03 5.90
C ILE A 147 -10.62 -2.23 6.19
N ILE A 148 -10.32 -2.05 7.47
CA ILE A 148 -9.13 -1.34 7.95
C ILE A 148 -7.93 -2.30 7.97
N GLN A 149 -8.13 -3.52 8.45
CA GLN A 149 -7.06 -4.49 8.68
C GLN A 149 -7.58 -5.92 8.49
N THR A 150 -6.67 -6.80 8.08
CA THR A 150 -6.89 -8.23 7.97
C THR A 150 -5.72 -8.96 8.64
N GLU A 151 -5.98 -10.10 9.28
CA GLU A 151 -4.95 -10.91 9.94
C GLU A 151 -5.36 -12.39 9.98
N TRP A 152 -4.50 -13.27 9.46
CA TRP A 152 -4.72 -14.72 9.58
C TRP A 152 -4.54 -15.16 11.04
N LYS A 153 -5.55 -15.81 11.61
CA LYS A 153 -5.46 -16.41 12.95
C LYS A 153 -5.07 -17.88 12.88
N THR A 154 -5.53 -18.57 11.84
CA THR A 154 -5.19 -19.95 11.52
C THR A 154 -5.10 -20.12 10.00
N ASP A 155 -4.78 -21.34 9.58
CA ASP A 155 -4.93 -21.86 8.23
C ASP A 155 -6.38 -22.22 7.88
N GLU A 156 -7.39 -21.76 8.61
CA GLU A 156 -8.81 -21.81 8.18
C GLU A 156 -9.57 -20.53 8.56
N THR A 157 -8.91 -19.57 9.23
CA THR A 157 -9.61 -18.43 9.83
C THR A 157 -8.90 -17.11 9.58
N LEU A 158 -9.57 -16.20 8.87
CA LEU A 158 -9.12 -14.83 8.62
C LEU A 158 -9.90 -13.85 9.49
N GLU A 159 -9.21 -13.07 10.31
CA GLU A 159 -9.80 -11.94 11.01
C GLU A 159 -9.84 -10.71 10.10
N VAL A 160 -10.99 -10.06 10.03
CA VAL A 160 -11.26 -8.85 9.25
C VAL A 160 -11.76 -7.77 10.19
N ILE A 161 -11.01 -6.67 10.29
CA ILE A 161 -11.34 -5.52 11.13
C ILE A 161 -11.91 -4.41 10.26
N ILE A 162 -13.17 -4.07 10.49
CA ILE A 162 -13.90 -3.00 9.80
C ILE A 162 -13.96 -1.71 10.62
N SER A 163 -14.27 -0.59 9.96
CA SER A 163 -14.44 0.70 10.61
C SER A 163 -15.61 0.73 11.59
N GLU A 164 -15.48 1.54 12.64
CA GLU A 164 -16.48 1.68 13.71
C GLU A 164 -17.85 2.15 13.18
N GLU A 165 -17.79 3.03 12.19
CA GLU A 165 -18.94 3.63 11.49
C GLU A 165 -19.68 2.66 10.57
N THR A 166 -19.06 1.54 10.17
CA THR A 166 -19.70 0.54 9.29
C THR A 166 -20.78 -0.22 10.06
N GLU A 167 -21.96 -0.38 9.49
CA GLU A 167 -23.02 -1.20 10.08
C GLU A 167 -22.71 -2.69 9.92
N MET A 168 -22.54 -3.40 11.06
CA MET A 168 -22.05 -4.79 11.06
C MET A 168 -22.98 -5.73 10.29
N GLU A 169 -24.28 -5.69 10.57
CA GLU A 169 -25.22 -6.63 9.96
C GLU A 169 -25.25 -6.47 8.43
N VAL A 170 -25.41 -5.24 7.95
CA VAL A 170 -25.41 -4.93 6.51
C VAL A 170 -24.12 -5.37 5.83
N PHE A 171 -22.96 -5.07 6.43
CA PHE A 171 -21.67 -5.47 5.86
C PHE A 171 -21.52 -6.98 5.80
N THR A 172 -21.87 -7.69 6.88
CA THR A 172 -21.74 -9.15 6.91
C THR A 172 -22.70 -9.87 5.97
N THR A 173 -23.94 -9.40 5.81
CA THR A 173 -24.85 -9.95 4.80
C THR A 173 -24.30 -9.75 3.40
N PHE A 174 -23.81 -8.55 3.08
CA PHE A 174 -23.21 -8.29 1.77
C PHE A 174 -21.96 -9.13 1.52
N LEU A 175 -21.10 -9.27 2.53
CA LEU A 175 -19.88 -10.06 2.42
C LEU A 175 -20.19 -11.55 2.28
N GLU A 176 -21.19 -12.07 2.99
CA GLU A 176 -21.64 -13.47 2.87
C GLU A 176 -22.11 -13.81 1.45
N ASP A 177 -22.82 -12.88 0.80
CA ASP A 177 -23.32 -13.06 -0.57
C ASP A 177 -22.21 -12.92 -1.64
N GLU A 178 -21.24 -12.01 -1.44
CA GLU A 178 -20.25 -11.65 -2.46
C GLU A 178 -18.91 -12.36 -2.31
N ALA A 179 -18.52 -12.73 -1.08
CA ALA A 179 -17.20 -13.31 -0.83
C ALA A 179 -16.90 -14.60 -1.60
N PRO A 180 -17.86 -15.52 -1.83
CA PRO A 180 -17.64 -16.71 -2.66
C PRO A 180 -17.33 -16.37 -4.13
N ASN A 181 -17.70 -15.18 -4.61
CA ASN A 181 -17.46 -14.76 -6.00
C ASN A 181 -16.08 -14.13 -6.19
N LEU A 182 -15.36 -13.80 -5.11
CA LEU A 182 -14.07 -13.11 -5.19
C LEU A 182 -12.91 -14.08 -5.44
N VAL A 183 -12.96 -15.25 -4.82
CA VAL A 183 -11.94 -16.28 -4.91
C VAL A 183 -12.62 -17.64 -4.79
N ASP A 184 -12.25 -18.55 -5.68
CA ASP A 184 -12.65 -19.96 -5.62
C ASP A 184 -11.72 -20.66 -4.63
N PHE A 185 -12.24 -21.06 -3.47
CA PHE A 185 -11.49 -21.77 -2.44
C PHE A 185 -11.78 -23.27 -2.55
N GLU A 186 -10.75 -24.09 -2.67
CA GLU A 186 -10.91 -25.56 -2.53
C GLU A 186 -11.19 -25.97 -1.07
N GLU A 187 -10.78 -25.14 -0.11
CA GLU A 187 -10.84 -25.39 1.33
C GLU A 187 -11.84 -24.44 2.00
N HIS A 188 -12.43 -24.90 3.11
CA HIS A 188 -13.32 -24.08 3.92
C HIS A 188 -12.57 -22.89 4.56
N LEU A 189 -13.19 -21.71 4.54
CA LEU A 189 -12.62 -20.49 5.12
C LEU A 189 -13.61 -19.78 6.04
N ASP A 190 -13.25 -19.60 7.30
CA ASP A 190 -13.97 -18.78 8.26
C ASP A 190 -13.46 -17.34 8.28
N LEU A 191 -14.37 -16.37 8.15
CA LEU A 191 -14.11 -14.96 8.35
C LEU A 191 -14.62 -14.50 9.71
N ILE A 192 -13.71 -14.04 10.58
CA ILE A 192 -14.05 -13.36 11.83
C ILE A 192 -14.15 -11.86 11.56
N ILE A 193 -15.35 -11.31 11.48
CA ILE A 193 -15.58 -9.88 11.24
C ILE A 193 -15.71 -9.13 12.57
N LYS A 194 -14.87 -8.11 12.78
CA LYS A 194 -14.81 -7.28 14.00
C LYS A 194 -14.86 -5.80 13.67
N LYS A 195 -15.53 -5.01 14.51
CA LYS A 195 -15.37 -3.55 14.48
C LYS A 195 -14.11 -3.15 15.24
N ALA A 196 -13.39 -2.14 14.76
CA ALA A 196 -12.31 -1.54 15.53
C ALA A 196 -12.83 -1.10 16.92
N GLY A 197 -12.06 -1.37 17.97
CA GLY A 197 -12.42 -0.97 19.35
C GLY A 197 -13.60 -1.70 19.99
N ASN A 198 -14.25 -2.66 19.32
CA ASN A 198 -15.41 -3.37 19.85
C ASN A 198 -15.12 -4.88 19.99
N PRO A 199 -15.43 -5.52 21.14
CA PRO A 199 -15.21 -6.95 21.32
C PRO A 199 -16.21 -7.84 20.56
N TYR A 200 -17.32 -7.29 20.07
CA TYR A 200 -18.31 -8.05 19.31
C TYR A 200 -17.79 -8.45 17.93
N PHE A 201 -18.02 -9.71 17.56
CA PHE A 201 -17.64 -10.26 16.26
C PHE A 201 -18.73 -11.19 15.70
N LYS A 202 -18.74 -11.34 14.38
CA LYS A 202 -19.57 -12.32 13.65
C LYS A 202 -18.66 -13.21 12.82
N ILE A 203 -19.03 -14.48 12.68
CA ILE A 203 -18.30 -15.45 11.85
C ILE A 203 -19.11 -15.70 10.59
N ILE A 204 -18.46 -15.68 9.43
CA ILE A 204 -19.02 -16.04 8.14
C ILE A 204 -18.18 -17.18 7.57
N GLY A 205 -18.79 -18.30 7.21
CA GLY A 205 -18.10 -19.41 6.54
C GLY A 205 -18.21 -19.26 5.02
N ILE A 206 -17.10 -19.44 4.32
CA ILE A 206 -16.99 -19.43 2.86
C ILE A 206 -16.57 -20.83 2.41
N ASN A 207 -17.17 -21.30 1.31
CA ASN A 207 -16.91 -22.59 0.71
C ASN A 207 -17.04 -22.48 -0.81
#